data_AF-A0A971ZNA6-F1
#
_entry.id   AF-A0A971ZNA6-F1
#
_cell.length_a   1.000
_cell.length_b   1.000
_cell.length_c   1.000
_cell.angle_alpha   90.00
_cell.angle_beta   90.00
_cell.angle_gamma   90.00
#
_symmetry.space_group_name_H-M   'P 1'
#
loop_
_entity.id
_entity.type
_entity.pdbx_description
1 polymer ?
#
loop_
_entity_poly.entity_id
_entity_poly.type
_entity_poly.pdbx_seq_one_letter_code
_entity_poly.pdbx_strand_id
1 'polypeptide(L)'
;MQSPGSGKPNQHESLCEELLRERAAVLSRAGFAVEDALEKLLKIDGEIEARIRYWRTKLQEASAGGFLPDRQSIFEDINSIIDQYNTACRKAEIQFYYLIVTREAMGLRRHETVHRLYRVPPKKKKIQAI
;
A
#
# COMPACT_ATOMS: atom_id res chain seq x y z
N MET A 1 -26.22 -59.64 10.47
CA MET A 1 -26.76 -58.30 10.18
C MET A 1 -25.59 -57.41 9.79
N GLN A 2 -25.41 -57.13 8.49
CA GLN A 2 -24.40 -56.20 8.01
C GLN A 2 -25.05 -54.82 7.85
N SER A 3 -24.48 -53.81 8.51
CA SER A 3 -24.90 -52.42 8.42
C SER A 3 -24.32 -51.78 7.15
N PRO A 4 -25.10 -51.02 6.35
CA PRO A 4 -24.59 -50.41 5.13
C PRO A 4 -23.94 -49.04 5.39
N GLY A 5 -22.68 -48.91 4.95
CA GLY A 5 -22.10 -47.71 4.31
C GLY A 5 -22.09 -46.37 5.05
N SER A 6 -20.99 -46.04 5.73
CA SER A 6 -20.64 -44.68 6.19
C SER A 6 -19.41 -44.12 5.46
N GLY A 7 -19.40 -44.14 4.12
CA GLY A 7 -18.24 -43.74 3.30
C GLY A 7 -18.38 -42.42 2.52
N LYS A 8 -19.53 -41.73 2.60
CA LYS A 8 -19.83 -40.56 1.75
C LYS A 8 -19.63 -39.14 2.35
N PRO A 9 -19.47 -38.90 3.67
CA PRO A 9 -19.29 -37.51 4.17
C PRO A 9 -17.87 -36.94 3.93
N ASN A 10 -16.85 -37.80 3.83
CA ASN A 10 -15.44 -37.38 3.84
C ASN A 10 -14.98 -36.62 2.57
N GLN A 11 -15.54 -36.94 1.39
CA GLN A 11 -15.12 -36.29 0.13
C GLN A 11 -15.71 -34.88 0.00
N HIS A 12 -16.95 -34.68 0.42
CA HIS A 12 -17.59 -33.36 0.38
C HIS A 12 -16.97 -32.41 1.40
N GLU A 13 -16.65 -32.89 2.59
CA GLU A 13 -15.92 -32.13 3.60
C GLU A 13 -14.53 -31.73 3.10
N SER A 14 -13.77 -32.67 2.53
CA SER A 14 -12.45 -32.38 1.92
C SER A 14 -12.54 -31.29 0.85
N LEU A 15 -13.54 -31.36 -0.04
CA LEU A 15 -13.73 -30.34 -1.08
C LEU A 15 -14.09 -28.97 -0.50
N CYS A 16 -14.95 -28.92 0.54
CA CYS A 16 -15.27 -27.68 1.23
C CYS A 16 -14.04 -27.07 1.91
N GLU A 17 -13.20 -27.88 2.55
CA GLU A 17 -11.96 -27.43 3.18
C GLU A 17 -10.96 -26.87 2.17
N GLU A 18 -10.78 -27.55 1.03
CA GLU A 18 -9.94 -27.08 -0.06
C GLU A 18 -10.40 -25.72 -0.57
N LEU A 19 -11.70 -25.58 -0.85
CA LEU A 19 -12.29 -24.34 -1.31
C LEU A 19 -12.15 -23.21 -0.28
N LEU A 20 -12.33 -23.49 1.02
CA LEU A 20 -12.08 -22.51 2.07
C LEU A 20 -10.62 -22.07 2.12
N ARG A 21 -9.68 -23.00 1.96
CA ARG A 21 -8.24 -22.72 1.94
C ARG A 21 -7.86 -21.86 0.73
N GLU A 22 -8.39 -22.16 -0.45
CA GLU A 22 -8.16 -21.37 -1.65
C GLU A 22 -8.67 -19.94 -1.50
N ARG A 23 -9.88 -19.78 -0.96
CA ARG A 23 -10.45 -18.45 -0.68
C ARG A 23 -9.61 -17.66 0.32
N ALA A 24 -9.19 -18.30 1.40
CA ALA A 24 -8.31 -17.68 2.39
C ALA A 24 -6.99 -17.24 1.76
N ALA A 25 -6.39 -18.07 0.90
CA ALA A 25 -5.14 -17.74 0.20
C ALA A 25 -5.31 -16.54 -0.77
N VAL A 26 -6.42 -16.49 -1.52
CA VAL A 26 -6.73 -15.36 -2.42
C VAL A 26 -6.89 -14.06 -1.63
N LEU A 27 -7.66 -14.08 -0.53
CA LEU A 27 -7.85 -12.91 0.33
C LEU A 27 -6.54 -12.45 0.98
N SER A 28 -5.71 -13.39 1.43
CA SER A 28 -4.40 -13.09 2.02
C SER A 28 -3.49 -12.40 1.00
N ARG A 29 -3.39 -12.90 -0.24
CA ARG A 29 -2.60 -12.24 -1.28
C ARG A 29 -3.09 -10.84 -1.61
N ALA A 30 -4.41 -10.65 -1.68
CA ALA A 30 -4.98 -9.33 -1.90
C ALA A 30 -4.68 -8.36 -0.75
N GLY A 31 -4.74 -8.84 0.51
CA GLY A 31 -4.35 -8.06 1.69
C GLY A 31 -2.87 -7.65 1.64
N PHE A 32 -1.97 -8.61 1.42
CA PHE A 32 -0.53 -8.36 1.33
C PHE A 32 -0.18 -7.37 0.21
N ALA A 33 -0.85 -7.44 -0.94
CA ALA A 33 -0.61 -6.48 -2.01
C ALA A 33 -0.92 -5.03 -1.61
N VAL A 34 -1.88 -4.81 -0.70
CA VAL A 34 -2.16 -3.49 -0.13
C VAL A 34 -1.12 -3.12 0.92
N GLU A 35 -0.73 -4.05 1.80
CA GLU A 35 0.30 -3.85 2.83
C GLU A 35 1.63 -3.44 2.21
N ASP A 36 2.09 -4.16 1.19
CA ASP A 36 3.32 -3.87 0.46
C ASP A 36 3.28 -2.46 -0.17
N ALA A 37 2.12 -2.06 -0.70
CA ALA A 37 1.94 -0.76 -1.30
C ALA A 37 1.97 0.37 -0.24
N LEU A 38 1.39 0.13 0.93
CA LEU A 38 1.43 1.06 2.07
C LEU A 38 2.83 1.15 2.69
N GLU A 39 3.55 0.04 2.81
CA GLU A 39 4.93 0.03 3.29
C GLU A 39 5.84 0.81 2.34
N LYS A 40 5.66 0.64 1.02
CA LYS A 40 6.38 1.43 0.01
C LYS A 40 6.09 2.93 0.16
N LEU A 41 4.83 3.30 0.45
CA LEU A 41 4.48 4.69 0.70
C LEU A 41 5.21 5.27 1.92
N LEU A 42 5.29 4.52 3.03
CA LEU A 42 6.02 4.93 4.22
C LEU A 42 7.51 5.16 3.94
N LYS A 43 8.13 4.27 3.14
CA LYS A 43 9.53 4.41 2.73
C LYS A 43 9.76 5.68 1.91
N ILE A 44 8.92 5.93 0.90
CA ILE A 44 9.04 7.13 0.07
C ILE A 44 8.76 8.40 0.89
N ASP A 45 7.78 8.37 1.80
CA ASP A 45 7.50 9.49 2.71
C ASP A 45 8.72 9.85 3.57
N GLY A 46 9.38 8.84 4.14
CA GLY A 46 10.63 9.00 4.88
C GLY A 46 11.76 9.60 4.02
N GLU A 47 11.83 9.23 2.75
CA GLU A 47 12.81 9.78 1.80
C GLU A 47 12.53 11.26 1.48
N ILE A 48 11.27 11.64 1.28
CA ILE A 48 10.86 13.04 1.09
C ILE A 48 11.31 13.87 2.30
N GLU A 49 11.00 13.41 3.51
CA GLU A 49 11.36 14.11 4.74
C GLU A 49 12.88 14.19 4.94
N ALA A 50 13.61 13.13 4.62
CA ALA A 50 15.07 13.14 4.66
C ALA A 50 15.66 14.14 3.66
N ARG A 51 15.10 14.21 2.44
CA ARG A 51 15.57 15.15 1.40
C ARG A 51 15.28 16.59 1.76
N ILE A 52 14.10 16.88 2.33
CA ILE A 52 13.76 18.21 2.84
C ILE A 52 14.74 18.63 3.94
N ARG A 53 15.05 17.74 4.90
CA ARG A 53 16.02 18.03 5.96
C ARG A 53 17.41 18.28 5.41
N TYR A 54 17.88 17.45 4.48
CA TYR A 54 19.17 17.61 3.83
C TYR A 54 19.33 19.01 3.21
N TRP A 55 18.35 19.43 2.40
CA TRP A 55 18.39 20.73 1.75
C TRP A 55 18.25 21.90 2.73
N ARG A 56 17.47 21.73 3.80
CA ARG A 56 17.37 22.74 4.87
C ARG A 56 18.72 22.96 5.56
N THR A 57 19.44 21.89 5.90
CA THR A 57 20.78 21.98 6.48
C THR A 57 21.77 22.62 5.51
N LYS A 58 21.75 22.23 4.23
CA LYS A 58 22.63 22.82 3.20
C LYS A 58 22.39 24.31 2.99
N LEU A 59 21.13 24.76 3.00
CA LEU A 59 20.76 26.17 2.92
C LEU A 59 21.30 26.99 4.10
N GLN A 60 21.26 26.40 5.30
CA GLN A 60 21.79 27.02 6.50
C GLN A 60 23.33 27.09 6.48
N GLU A 61 24.02 26.04 6.03
CA GLU A 61 25.48 26.01 5.86
C GLU A 61 25.97 27.02 4.82
N ALA A 62 25.26 27.13 3.70
CA ALA A 62 25.64 28.07 2.65
C ALA A 62 25.44 29.53 3.03
N SER A 63 24.52 29.82 3.96
CA SER A 63 24.40 31.15 4.57
C SER A 63 25.68 31.55 5.35
N ALA A 64 26.57 30.59 5.64
CA ALA A 64 27.89 30.79 6.22
C ALA A 64 29.04 30.79 5.19
N GLY A 65 28.75 30.94 3.88
CA GLY A 65 29.75 31.14 2.82
C GLY A 65 29.93 29.98 1.82
N GLY A 66 28.97 29.06 1.74
CA GLY A 66 29.00 27.92 0.80
C GLY A 66 28.26 28.18 -0.52
N PHE A 67 28.58 27.40 -1.57
CA PHE A 67 27.88 27.42 -2.85
C PHE A 67 26.52 26.72 -2.76
N LEU A 68 25.44 27.37 -3.21
CA LEU A 68 24.10 26.79 -3.29
C LEU A 68 23.74 26.45 -4.73
N PRO A 69 23.16 25.26 -4.98
CA PRO A 69 22.40 25.00 -6.19
C PRO A 69 21.26 26.00 -6.32
N ASP A 70 20.82 26.25 -7.56
CA ASP A 70 19.65 27.07 -7.80
C ASP A 70 18.42 26.50 -7.07
N ARG A 71 17.62 27.38 -6.47
CA ARG A 71 16.46 27.02 -5.64
C ARG A 71 15.47 26.17 -6.42
N GLN A 72 15.38 26.37 -7.73
CA GLN A 72 14.55 25.56 -8.61
C GLN A 72 15.01 24.10 -8.65
N SER A 73 16.31 23.85 -8.77
CA SER A 73 16.87 22.48 -8.80
C SER A 73 16.58 21.69 -7.51
N ILE A 74 16.57 22.38 -6.37
CA ILE A 74 16.22 21.79 -5.06
C ILE A 74 14.75 21.37 -5.04
N PHE A 75 13.84 22.21 -5.56
CA PHE A 75 12.43 21.87 -5.62
C PHE A 75 12.14 20.77 -6.63
N GLU A 76 12.81 20.75 -7.78
CA GLU A 76 12.69 19.68 -8.78
C GLU A 76 13.10 18.32 -8.20
N ASP A 77 14.19 18.28 -7.45
CA ASP A 77 14.67 17.08 -6.76
C ASP A 77 13.61 16.53 -5.76
N ILE A 78 13.07 17.38 -4.89
CA ILE A 78 12.03 16.97 -3.93
C ILE A 78 10.74 16.59 -4.66
N ASN A 79 10.35 17.35 -5.69
CA ASN A 79 9.14 17.11 -6.46
C ASN A 79 9.17 15.77 -7.24
N SER A 80 10.34 15.33 -7.68
CA SER A 80 10.52 14.01 -8.29
C SER A 80 10.14 12.89 -7.30
N ILE A 81 10.54 12.99 -6.04
CA ILE A 81 10.20 12.02 -5.00
C ILE A 81 8.71 12.11 -4.65
N ILE A 82 8.13 13.32 -4.63
CA ILE A 82 6.68 13.52 -4.46
C ILE A 82 5.88 12.86 -5.61
N ASP A 83 6.36 12.90 -6.84
CA ASP A 83 5.72 12.21 -7.97
C ASP A 83 5.76 10.69 -7.82
N GLN A 84 6.86 10.15 -7.31
CA GLN A 84 6.97 8.72 -6.98
C GLN A 84 5.98 8.34 -5.87
N TYR A 85 5.87 9.16 -4.82
CA TYR A 85 4.89 8.99 -3.74
C TYR A 85 3.47 8.99 -4.28
N ASN A 86 3.11 9.98 -5.09
CA ASN A 86 1.77 10.11 -5.67
C ASN A 86 1.43 8.96 -6.62
N THR A 87 2.44 8.40 -7.30
CA THR A 87 2.28 7.20 -8.13
C THR A 87 2.06 5.95 -7.26
N ALA A 88 2.79 5.83 -6.15
CA ALA A 88 2.56 4.77 -5.17
C ALA A 88 1.17 4.88 -4.51
N CYS A 89 0.65 6.09 -4.24
CA CYS A 89 -0.72 6.29 -3.74
C CYS A 89 -1.75 5.71 -4.73
N ARG A 90 -1.62 6.04 -6.03
CA ARG A 90 -2.51 5.49 -7.06
C ARG A 90 -2.45 3.96 -7.12
N LYS A 91 -1.25 3.39 -6.98
CA LYS A 91 -1.08 1.93 -6.95
C LYS A 91 -1.77 1.33 -5.72
N ALA A 92 -1.61 1.93 -4.54
CA ALA A 92 -2.26 1.49 -3.31
C ALA A 92 -3.79 1.59 -3.40
N GLU A 93 -4.33 2.67 -3.98
CA GLU A 93 -5.77 2.85 -4.25
C GLU A 93 -6.32 1.69 -5.11
N ILE A 94 -5.59 1.30 -6.17
CA ILE A 94 -5.97 0.18 -7.04
C ILE A 94 -5.93 -1.16 -6.30
N GLN A 95 -4.87 -1.43 -5.53
CA GLN A 95 -4.78 -2.68 -4.75
C GLN A 95 -5.89 -2.76 -3.69
N PHE A 96 -6.19 -1.64 -3.04
CA PHE A 96 -7.27 -1.56 -2.07
C PHE A 96 -8.63 -1.83 -2.72
N TYR A 97 -8.88 -1.26 -3.90
CA TYR A 97 -10.09 -1.57 -4.67
C TYR A 97 -10.19 -3.07 -5.00
N TYR A 98 -9.10 -3.70 -5.46
CA TYR A 98 -9.10 -5.14 -5.74
C TYR A 98 -9.35 -5.99 -4.49
N LEU A 99 -8.85 -5.60 -3.32
CA LEU A 99 -9.15 -6.27 -2.07
C LEU A 99 -10.66 -6.22 -1.76
N ILE A 100 -11.30 -5.07 -1.92
CA ILE A 100 -12.75 -4.92 -1.70
C ILE A 100 -13.54 -5.79 -2.69
N VAL A 101 -13.21 -5.74 -3.99
CA VAL A 101 -13.88 -6.56 -5.01
C VAL A 101 -13.71 -8.05 -4.72
N THR A 102 -12.51 -8.47 -4.32
CA THR A 102 -12.23 -9.87 -3.97
C THR A 102 -13.06 -10.31 -2.77
N ARG A 103 -13.19 -9.45 -1.75
CA ARG A 103 -14.04 -9.73 -0.57
C ARG A 103 -15.51 -9.86 -0.95
N GLU A 104 -16.03 -8.95 -1.77
CA GLU A 104 -17.42 -8.98 -2.26
C GLU A 104 -17.72 -10.26 -3.06
N ALA A 105 -16.80 -10.67 -3.94
CA ALA A 105 -16.91 -11.92 -4.70
C ALA A 105 -16.99 -13.16 -3.80
N MET A 106 -16.41 -13.10 -2.60
CA MET A 106 -16.47 -14.15 -1.58
C MET A 106 -17.66 -14.00 -0.62
N GLY A 107 -18.54 -13.01 -0.83
CA GLY A 107 -19.72 -12.74 -0.01
C GLY A 107 -19.44 -11.91 1.25
N LEU A 108 -18.25 -11.35 1.41
CA LEU A 108 -17.87 -10.53 2.57
C LEU A 108 -18.22 -9.06 2.32
N ARG A 109 -19.41 -8.63 2.72
CA ARG A 109 -19.96 -7.30 2.38
C ARG A 109 -19.68 -6.16 3.37
N ARG A 110 -19.11 -6.49 4.53
CA ARG A 110 -18.76 -5.51 5.58
C ARG A 110 -17.29 -5.16 5.48
N HIS A 111 -17.01 -3.86 5.32
CA HIS A 111 -15.67 -3.34 5.01
C HIS A 111 -15.18 -2.27 5.96
N GLU A 112 -15.93 -1.93 7.01
CA GLU A 112 -15.59 -0.84 7.93
C GLU A 112 -14.20 -1.02 8.53
N THR A 113 -13.89 -2.23 9.00
CA THR A 113 -12.56 -2.58 9.53
C THR A 113 -11.49 -2.54 8.44
N VAL A 114 -11.81 -2.95 7.22
CA VAL A 114 -10.86 -3.00 6.09
C VAL A 114 -10.49 -1.58 5.66
N HIS A 115 -11.46 -0.68 5.55
CA HIS A 115 -11.22 0.75 5.30
C HIS A 115 -10.35 1.41 6.38
N ARG A 116 -10.54 1.00 7.65
CA ARG A 116 -9.74 1.51 8.76
C ARG A 116 -8.30 1.02 8.73
N LEU A 117 -8.10 -0.28 8.49
CA LEU A 117 -6.77 -0.91 8.51
C LEU A 117 -5.91 -0.50 7.31
N TYR A 118 -6.51 -0.46 6.12
CA TYR A 118 -5.79 -0.25 4.87
C TYR A 118 -5.97 1.16 4.31
N ARG A 119 -6.09 2.16 5.19
CA ARG A 119 -6.31 3.54 4.78
C ARG A 119 -5.12 4.05 3.96
N VAL A 120 -5.35 4.33 2.67
CA VAL A 120 -4.34 4.94 1.80
C VAL A 120 -4.18 6.42 2.16
N PRO A 121 -2.96 6.93 2.39
CA PRO A 121 -2.72 8.34 2.67
C PRO A 121 -2.99 9.22 1.43
N PRO A 122 -3.37 10.49 1.62
CA PRO A 122 -3.64 11.40 0.52
C PRO A 122 -2.35 11.75 -0.24
N LYS A 123 -2.50 12.06 -1.54
CA LYS A 123 -1.42 12.57 -2.40
C LYS A 123 -0.84 13.88 -1.85
N LYS A 124 0.47 14.06 -2.01
CA LYS A 124 1.18 15.28 -1.61
C LYS A 124 1.21 16.29 -2.76
N LYS A 125 1.15 17.58 -2.39
CA LYS A 125 1.31 18.69 -3.34
C LYS A 125 2.79 18.91 -3.64
N LYS A 126 3.10 19.25 -4.88
CA LYS A 126 4.44 19.72 -5.27
C LYS A 126 4.78 21.03 -4.57
N ILE A 127 6.05 21.20 -4.25
CA ILE A 127 6.62 22.44 -3.72
C ILE A 127 6.92 23.37 -4.91
N GLN A 128 6.61 24.66 -4.75
CA GLN A 128 6.88 25.69 -5.76
C GLN A 128 7.85 26.72 -5.19
N ALA A 129 8.72 27.26 -6.04
CA ALA A 129 9.45 28.48 -5.73
C ALA A 129 8.47 29.66 -5.74
N ILE A 130 8.43 30.42 -4.64
CA ILE A 130 7.86 31.77 -4.60
C ILE A 130 8.93 32.75 -5.05
#